data_AF-A0A9Q3EUN0-F1
#
_entry.id   AF-A0A9Q3EUN0-F1
#
_cell.length_a   1.000
_cell.length_b   1.000
_cell.length_c   1.000
_cell.angle_alpha   90.00
_cell.angle_beta   90.00
_cell.angle_gamma   90.00
#
_symmetry.space_group_name_H-M   'P 1'
#
loop_
_entity.id
_entity.type
_entity.pdbx_description
1 polymer ?
#
loop_
_entity_poly.entity_id
_entity_poly.type
_entity_poly.pdbx_seq_one_letter_code
_entity_poly.pdbx_strand_id
1 'polypeptide(L)'
;MSYRDPKFTSALCTNLHRLFGTKLSFSTAYHPQTDGLAERMIQNLKDMIRRFCAYGLDLKYSDGFTHYWFSLIPTLELAYKTSVHSSTGQTPTMLEKVWNPRLPADTLRKD
;
A
#
# COMPACT_ATOMS: atom_id res chain seq x y z
N MET A 1 -3.64 4.21 14.03
CA MET A 1 -3.33 5.61 14.41
C MET A 1 -3.49 6.48 13.18
N SER A 2 -3.66 7.79 13.34
CA SER A 2 -3.80 8.72 12.22
C SER A 2 -3.17 10.08 12.55
N TYR A 3 -2.77 10.82 11.53
CA TYR A 3 -2.54 12.25 11.62
C TYR A 3 -3.79 13.01 12.09
N ARG A 4 -3.57 14.14 12.75
CA ARG A 4 -4.62 15.09 13.16
C ARG A 4 -5.17 15.91 11.99
N ASP A 5 -5.35 15.28 10.83
CA ASP A 5 -6.06 15.91 9.72
C ASP A 5 -7.54 16.09 10.12
N PRO A 6 -8.15 17.25 9.82
CA PRO A 6 -9.56 17.54 10.13
C PRO A 6 -10.54 16.45 9.70
N LYS A 7 -10.22 15.71 8.63
CA LYS A 7 -11.02 14.58 8.14
C LYS A 7 -11.10 13.48 9.19
N PHE A 8 -9.97 13.11 9.80
CA PHE A 8 -9.90 12.05 10.82
C PHE A 8 -10.27 12.54 12.23
N THR A 9 -10.22 13.85 12.50
CA THR A 9 -10.74 14.44 13.76
C THR A 9 -12.21 14.84 13.68
N SER A 10 -12.88 14.61 12.56
CA SER A 10 -14.28 14.98 12.36
C SER A 10 -15.22 14.21 13.31
N ALA A 11 -16.37 14.81 13.62
CA ALA A 11 -17.42 14.15 14.39
C ALA A 11 -17.89 12.85 13.70
N LEU A 12 -17.93 12.85 12.36
CA LEU A 12 -18.25 11.66 11.56
C LEU A 12 -17.26 10.52 11.84
N CYS A 13 -15.96 10.75 11.71
CA CYS A 13 -14.95 9.73 11.96
C CYS A 13 -14.96 9.25 13.41
N THR A 14 -15.12 10.16 14.37
CA THR A 14 -15.19 9.81 15.80
C THR A 14 -16.38 8.90 16.09
N ASN A 15 -17.56 9.23 15.56
CA ASN A 15 -18.77 8.42 15.72
C ASN A 15 -18.66 7.08 15.01
N LEU A 16 -18.05 7.04 13.82
CA LEU A 16 -17.82 5.80 13.07
C LEU A 16 -16.92 4.83 13.85
N HIS A 17 -15.81 5.32 14.40
CA HIS A 17 -14.91 4.51 15.22
C HIS A 17 -15.61 3.98 16.47
N ARG A 18 -16.44 4.80 17.12
CA ARG A 18 -17.27 4.40 18.26
C ARG A 18 -18.25 3.28 17.89
N LEU A 19 -18.90 3.38 16.74
CA LEU A 19 -19.84 2.36 16.25
C LEU A 19 -19.16 1.01 16.00
N PHE A 20 -17.97 1.03 15.41
CA PHE A 20 -17.18 -0.19 15.17
C PHE A 20 -16.42 -0.69 16.41
N GLY A 21 -16.55 -0.03 17.57
CA GLY A 21 -15.85 -0.41 18.81
C GLY A 21 -14.33 -0.24 18.72
N THR A 22 -13.84 0.59 17.80
CA THR A 22 -12.40 0.83 17.60
C THR A 22 -11.97 2.14 18.24
N LYS A 23 -10.76 2.17 18.81
CA LYS A 23 -10.21 3.40 19.41
C LYS A 23 -9.33 4.13 18.39
N LEU A 24 -9.80 5.28 17.92
CA LEU A 24 -8.96 6.17 17.12
C LEU A 24 -7.91 6.83 18.00
N SER A 25 -6.64 6.64 17.64
CA SER A 25 -5.48 7.22 18.33
C SER A 25 -4.74 8.12 17.36
N PHE A 26 -4.45 9.36 17.77
CA PHE A 26 -3.74 10.32 16.90
C PHE A 26 -2.24 10.31 17.18
N SER A 27 -1.43 10.35 16.13
CA SER A 27 0.00 10.62 16.28
C SER A 27 0.18 12.08 16.75
N THR A 28 1.21 12.32 17.57
CA THR A 28 1.60 13.69 17.92
C THR A 28 2.27 14.35 16.71
N ALA A 29 2.11 15.67 16.55
CA ALA A 29 2.63 16.43 15.40
C ALA A 29 4.14 16.26 15.10
N TYR A 30 4.91 15.70 16.04
CA TYR A 30 6.36 15.50 15.96
C TYR A 30 6.83 14.04 16.09
N HIS A 31 5.94 13.05 15.88
CA HIS A 31 6.35 11.64 15.91
C HIS A 31 5.99 10.91 14.60
N PRO A 32 6.75 11.14 13.52
CA PRO A 32 6.58 10.43 12.24
C PRO A 32 6.89 8.92 12.35
N GLN A 33 7.37 8.44 13.49
CA GLN A 33 7.75 7.04 13.66
C GLN A 33 6.56 6.08 13.67
N THR A 34 5.39 6.53 14.15
CA THR A 34 4.21 5.65 14.30
C THR A 34 3.32 5.61 13.07
N ASP A 35 3.24 6.71 12.30
CA ASP A 35 2.55 6.74 11.00
C ASP A 35 3.50 6.52 9.80
N GLY A 36 4.81 6.52 10.05
CA GLY A 36 5.83 6.48 9.01
C GLY A 36 5.83 5.21 8.17
N LEU A 37 5.31 4.09 8.68
CA LEU A 37 5.12 2.87 7.88
C LEU A 37 4.07 3.08 6.78
N ALA A 38 2.90 3.63 7.15
CA ALA A 38 1.84 3.92 6.20
C ALA A 38 2.27 5.02 5.22
N GLU A 39 2.96 6.06 5.69
CA GLU A 39 3.48 7.12 4.82
C GLU A 39 4.53 6.61 3.84
N ARG A 40 5.50 5.81 4.31
CA ARG A 40 6.56 5.27 3.45
C ARG A 40 5.98 4.28 2.44
N MET A 41 4.96 3.50 2.82
CA MET A 41 4.16 2.71 1.88
C MET A 41 3.50 3.59 0.82
N ILE A 42 2.79 4.65 1.23
CA ILE A 42 2.12 5.57 0.31
C ILE A 42 3.12 6.28 -0.62
N GLN A 43 4.29 6.67 -0.12
CA GLN A 43 5.36 7.26 -0.93
C GLN A 43 5.88 6.28 -1.99
N ASN A 44 6.16 5.03 -1.61
CA ASN A 44 6.57 3.98 -2.55
C ASN A 44 5.51 3.75 -3.63
N LEU A 45 4.24 3.62 -3.26
CA LEU A 45 3.15 3.46 -4.23
C LEU A 45 3.02 4.66 -5.17
N LYS A 46 3.13 5.89 -4.65
CA LYS A 46 3.14 7.11 -5.48
C LYS A 46 4.30 7.10 -6.47
N ASP A 47 5.49 6.68 -6.06
CA ASP A 47 6.65 6.62 -6.94
C ASP A 47 6.51 5.53 -8.01
N MET A 48 5.93 4.39 -7.67
CA MET A 48 5.60 3.35 -8.65
C MET A 48 4.59 3.86 -9.69
N ILE A 49 3.54 4.55 -9.26
CA ILE A 49 2.55 5.18 -10.16
C ILE A 49 3.22 6.25 -11.03
N ARG A 50 4.07 7.11 -10.46
CA ARG A 50 4.79 8.14 -11.23
C ARG A 50 5.65 7.53 -12.32
N ARG A 51 6.40 6.47 -12.00
CA ARG A 51 7.22 5.75 -12.98
C ARG A 51 6.34 5.16 -14.07
N PHE A 52 5.23 4.52 -13.69
CA PHE A 52 4.27 4.01 -14.67
C PHE A 52 3.78 5.10 -15.64
N CYS A 53 3.32 6.24 -15.11
CA CYS A 53 2.82 7.33 -15.93
C CYS A 53 3.91 7.99 -16.77
N ALA A 54 5.13 8.09 -16.26
CA ALA A 54 6.26 8.71 -16.95
C ALA A 54 6.82 7.83 -18.09
N TYR A 55 6.84 6.50 -17.89
CA TYR A 55 7.37 5.55 -18.87
C TYR A 55 6.33 5.03 -19.86
N GLY A 56 5.06 5.46 -19.75
CA GLY A 56 4.00 5.04 -20.67
C GLY A 56 3.84 3.52 -20.71
N LEU A 57 4.04 2.85 -19.57
CA LEU A 57 3.89 1.41 -19.48
C LEU A 57 2.41 1.09 -19.68
N ASP A 58 1.99 0.57 -20.82
CA ASP A 58 0.61 0.15 -20.97
C ASP A 58 0.45 -1.27 -20.40
N LEU A 59 -0.32 -1.41 -19.30
CA LEU A 59 -0.74 -2.74 -18.87
C LEU A 59 -1.83 -3.23 -19.82
N LYS A 60 -1.52 -4.32 -20.52
CA LYS A 60 -2.47 -5.04 -21.35
C LYS A 60 -3.29 -5.98 -20.47
N TYR A 61 -4.56 -5.66 -20.30
CA TYR A 61 -5.56 -6.58 -19.79
C TYR A 61 -6.29 -7.25 -20.96
N SER A 62 -7.15 -8.23 -20.67
CA SER A 62 -7.89 -8.97 -21.70
C SER A 62 -8.81 -8.09 -22.55
N ASP A 63 -9.15 -6.90 -22.07
CA ASP A 63 -10.02 -5.89 -22.67
C ASP A 63 -9.27 -4.72 -23.35
N GLY A 64 -7.94 -4.64 -23.25
CA GLY A 64 -7.13 -3.62 -23.92
C GLY A 64 -5.98 -3.05 -23.06
N PHE A 65 -5.42 -1.91 -23.50
CA PHE A 65 -4.43 -1.17 -22.72
C PHE A 65 -5.11 -0.27 -21.70
N THR A 66 -4.65 -0.33 -20.45
CA THR A 66 -5.18 0.54 -19.40
C THR A 66 -4.31 1.77 -19.18
N HIS A 67 -4.85 2.95 -19.50
CA HIS A 67 -4.18 4.23 -19.30
C HIS A 67 -4.49 4.89 -17.94
N TYR A 68 -5.29 4.23 -17.10
CA TYR A 68 -5.71 4.79 -15.81
C TYR A 68 -4.87 4.26 -14.64
N TRP A 69 -4.37 5.18 -13.81
CA TRP A 69 -3.56 4.85 -12.65
C TRP A 69 -4.28 3.98 -11.61
N PHE A 70 -5.61 4.09 -11.49
CA PHE A 70 -6.37 3.35 -10.48
C PHE A 70 -6.42 1.85 -10.76
N SER A 71 -6.42 1.45 -12.03
CA SER A 71 -6.42 0.03 -12.42
C SER A 71 -5.11 -0.68 -12.10
N LEU A 72 -4.04 0.10 -11.84
CA LEU A 72 -2.74 -0.41 -11.43
C LEU A 72 -2.64 -0.69 -9.95
N ILE A 73 -3.51 -0.07 -9.14
CA ILE A 73 -3.43 -0.17 -7.68
C ILE A 73 -3.34 -1.63 -7.21
N PRO A 74 -4.17 -2.57 -7.69
CA PRO A 74 -4.07 -3.97 -7.27
C PRO A 74 -2.71 -4.61 -7.61
N THR A 75 -2.18 -4.31 -8.80
CA THR A 75 -0.90 -4.83 -9.27
C THR A 75 0.27 -4.25 -8.46
N LEU A 76 0.25 -2.95 -8.21
CA LEU A 76 1.26 -2.26 -7.42
C LEU A 76 1.23 -2.68 -5.94
N GLU A 77 0.03 -2.88 -5.39
CA GLU A 77 -0.15 -3.42 -4.04
C GLU A 77 0.43 -4.83 -3.93
N LEU A 78 0.15 -5.70 -4.90
CA LEU A 78 0.74 -7.05 -4.94
C LEU A 78 2.26 -6.99 -5.02
N ALA A 79 2.81 -6.16 -5.91
CA ALA A 79 4.24 -5.99 -6.08
C ALA A 79 4.90 -5.48 -4.78
N TYR A 80 4.29 -4.52 -4.10
CA TYR A 80 4.75 -4.02 -2.80
C TYR A 80 4.73 -5.13 -1.73
N LYS A 81 3.60 -5.84 -1.60
CA LYS A 81 3.39 -6.90 -0.60
C LYS A 81 4.33 -8.11 -0.75
N THR A 82 4.87 -8.32 -1.94
CA THR A 82 5.75 -9.44 -2.30
C THR A 82 7.21 -9.03 -2.48
N SER A 83 7.52 -7.73 -2.43
CA SER A 83 8.90 -7.24 -2.46
C SER A 83 9.55 -7.40 -1.09
N VAL A 84 10.81 -7.82 -1.06
CA VAL A 84 11.60 -7.89 0.18
C VAL A 84 11.97 -6.49 0.62
N HIS A 85 11.62 -6.15 1.86
CA HIS A 85 11.96 -4.84 2.43
C HIS A 85 13.35 -4.87 3.05
N SER A 86 14.20 -3.90 2.70
CA SER A 86 15.59 -3.81 3.18
C SER A 86 15.69 -3.71 4.71
N SER A 87 14.71 -3.12 5.38
CA SER A 87 14.69 -2.98 6.83
C SER A 87 14.38 -4.26 7.59
N THR A 88 13.64 -5.20 6.99
CA THR A 88 13.18 -6.43 7.66
C THR A 88 13.77 -7.69 7.04
N GLY A 89 14.36 -7.62 5.84
CA GLY A 89 14.85 -8.77 5.08
C GLY A 89 13.73 -9.74 4.65
N GLN A 90 12.46 -9.35 4.82
CA GLN A 90 11.28 -10.17 4.56
C GLN A 90 10.25 -9.37 3.76
N THR A 91 9.34 -10.07 3.11
CA THR A 91 8.18 -9.44 2.45
C THR A 91 7.13 -9.05 3.49
N PRO A 92 6.34 -7.98 3.28
CA PRO A 92 5.24 -7.64 4.17
C PRO A 92 4.25 -8.79 4.38
N THR A 93 3.90 -9.53 3.33
CA THR A 93 2.95 -10.65 3.43
C THR A 93 3.50 -11.80 4.29
N MET A 94 4.81 -12.05 4.26
CA MET A 94 5.43 -13.06 5.11
C MET A 94 5.33 -12.67 6.59
N LEU A 95 5.49 -11.39 6.91
CA LEU A 95 5.37 -10.89 8.28
C LEU A 95 3.93 -10.87 8.79
N GLU A 96 2.96 -10.57 7.93
CA GLU A 96 1.55 -10.45 8.30
C GLU A 96 0.78 -11.77 8.29
N LYS A 97 1.03 -12.61 7.27
CA LYS A 97 0.22 -13.80 6.96
C LYS A 97 1.01 -15.10 6.96
N VAL A 98 2.33 -15.03 7.18
CA VAL A 98 3.24 -16.19 7.21
C VAL A 98 3.23 -16.99 5.90
N TRP A 99 2.91 -16.34 4.78
CA TRP A 99 2.91 -16.93 3.45
C TRP A 99 3.05 -15.86 2.37
N ASN A 100 3.64 -16.22 1.22
CA ASN A 100 3.71 -15.36 0.04
C ASN A 100 2.87 -15.93 -1.10
N PRO A 101 2.06 -15.08 -1.78
CA PRO A 101 1.33 -15.52 -2.97
C PRO A 101 2.30 -15.92 -4.08
N ARG A 102 1.96 -16.98 -4.80
CA ARG A 102 2.73 -17.40 -5.98
C ARG A 102 2.57 -16.35 -7.06
N LEU A 103 3.68 -15.79 -7.51
CA LEU A 103 3.71 -14.81 -8.60
C LEU A 103 3.89 -15.51 -9.95
N PRO A 104 3.45 -14.89 -11.06
CA PRO A 104 3.76 -15.39 -12.40
C PRO A 104 5.27 -15.56 -12.63
N ALA A 105 6.10 -14.68 -12.06
CA ALA A 105 7.56 -14.79 -12.13
C ALA A 105 8.11 -16.10 -11.52
N ASP A 106 7.46 -16.64 -10.48
CA ASP A 106 7.88 -17.90 -9.85
C ASP A 106 7.68 -19.10 -10.78
N THR A 107 6.77 -19.00 -11.75
CA THR A 107 6.55 -20.06 -12.74
C THR A 107 7.57 -20.05 -13.88
N LEU A 108 8.22 -18.91 -14.13
CA LEU A 108 9.27 -18.74 -15.14
C LEU A 108 10.65 -19.21 -14.64
N ARG A 109 10.82 -19.30 -13.32
CA ARG A 109 12.03 -19.82 -12.69
C ARG A 109 11.89 -21.34 -12.48
N LYS A 110 11.85 -22.08 -13.59
CA LYS A 110 12.13 -23.53 -13.59
C LYS A 110 13.58 -23.71 -14.05
N ASP A 111 14.37 -24.32 -13.18
CA ASP A 111 15.72 -24.90 -13.33
C ASP A 111 16.45 -24.67 -14.67
#